data_AF-A0A9E4ADN1-F1
#
_entry.id   AF-A0A9E4ADN1-F1
#
_cell.length_a   1.000
_cell.length_b   1.000
_cell.length_c   1.000
_cell.angle_alpha   90.00
_cell.angle_beta   90.00
_cell.angle_gamma   90.00
#
_symmetry.space_group_name_H-M   'P 1'
#
loop_
_entity.id
_entity.type
_entity.pdbx_description
1 polymer ?
#
loop_
_entity_poly.entity_id
_entity_poly.type
_entity_poly.pdbx_seq_one_letter_code
_entity_poly.pdbx_strand_id
1 'polypeptide(L)'
;MSESAAAASAGESAEDRTLGGYLSVHDRPPAFEAIDGQPYTVSIEVEKTGDLREPVVGYLVFPRWAETGLGIVGHVESPVLWRAATRGGVMQRAGALELTEVQRLLNEAVLRGAGADVAGRRS
;
A
#
# COMPACT_ATOMS: atom_id res chain seq x y z
N MET A 1 28.45 22.95 -9.34
CA MET A 1 27.54 23.42 -10.40
C MET A 1 27.44 22.28 -11.41
N SER A 2 26.32 21.66 -11.74
CA SER A 2 24.92 21.75 -11.33
C SER A 2 24.25 20.47 -11.84
N GLU A 3 23.13 20.13 -11.21
CA GLU A 3 22.26 18.98 -11.46
C GLU A 3 21.89 18.73 -12.93
N SER A 4 21.58 17.47 -13.24
CA SER A 4 20.52 17.16 -14.20
C SER A 4 19.69 16.01 -13.64
N ALA A 5 18.70 16.39 -12.83
CA ALA A 5 17.47 15.63 -12.69
C ALA A 5 16.51 16.01 -13.82
N ALA A 6 15.61 15.08 -14.14
CA ALA A 6 14.41 15.19 -14.98
C ALA A 6 14.50 14.53 -16.37
N ALA A 7 14.02 13.30 -16.42
CA ALA A 7 12.97 12.92 -17.35
C ALA A 7 12.07 11.89 -16.65
N ALA A 8 11.16 12.37 -15.79
CA ALA A 8 9.96 11.62 -15.47
C ALA A 8 9.24 11.40 -16.81
N SER A 9 9.13 10.13 -17.23
CA SER A 9 8.57 9.77 -18.52
C SER A 9 7.10 10.17 -18.57
N ALA A 10 6.80 11.16 -19.39
CA ALA A 10 5.46 11.48 -19.85
C ALA A 10 4.85 10.23 -20.50
N GLY A 11 3.92 9.57 -19.79
CA GLY A 11 3.27 8.36 -20.27
C GLY A 11 2.53 7.50 -19.26
N GLU A 12 2.20 7.98 -18.05
CA GLU A 12 1.27 7.25 -17.17
C GLU A 12 -0.11 7.22 -17.84
N SER A 13 -0.38 6.12 -18.55
CA SER A 13 -1.69 5.85 -19.15
C SER A 13 -2.75 5.86 -18.05
N ALA A 14 -4.01 6.16 -18.40
CA ALA A 14 -5.09 6.20 -17.40
C ALA A 14 -5.23 4.90 -16.58
N GLU A 15 -4.78 3.76 -17.12
CA GLU A 15 -4.80 2.46 -16.44
C GLU A 15 -3.71 2.37 -15.35
N ASP A 16 -2.54 2.97 -15.58
CA ASP A 16 -1.41 3.03 -14.65
C ASP A 16 -1.72 3.80 -13.34
N ARG A 17 -2.85 4.52 -13.31
CA ARG A 17 -3.31 5.28 -12.14
C ARG A 17 -3.94 4.41 -11.06
N THR A 18 -4.31 3.18 -11.41
CA THR A 18 -4.87 2.22 -10.45
C THR A 18 -3.82 1.20 -10.04
N LEU A 19 -3.95 0.65 -8.83
CA LEU A 19 -3.06 -0.38 -8.34
C LEU A 19 -3.03 -1.61 -9.25
N GLY A 20 -4.18 -2.01 -9.78
CA GLY A 20 -4.30 -3.15 -10.69
C GLY A 20 -3.69 -2.85 -12.05
N GLY A 21 -3.90 -1.65 -12.60
CA GLY A 21 -3.32 -1.28 -13.88
C GLY A 21 -1.80 -1.10 -13.80
N TYR A 22 -1.27 -0.48 -12.73
CA TYR A 22 0.18 -0.42 -12.47
C TYR A 22 0.80 -1.82 -12.43
N LEU A 23 0.24 -2.72 -11.62
CA LEU A 23 0.73 -4.09 -11.47
C LEU A 23 0.59 -4.94 -12.76
N SER A 24 -0.26 -4.53 -13.71
CA SER A 24 -0.38 -5.22 -14.99
C SER A 24 0.75 -4.88 -15.97
N VAL A 25 1.42 -3.74 -15.78
CA VAL A 25 2.49 -3.22 -16.64
C VAL A 25 3.87 -3.39 -16.01
N HIS A 26 3.96 -3.42 -14.68
CA HIS A 26 5.22 -3.39 -13.93
C HIS A 26 5.49 -4.70 -13.17
N ASP A 27 6.75 -5.15 -13.19
CA ASP A 27 7.23 -6.33 -12.46
C ASP A 27 7.45 -6.10 -10.96
N ARG A 28 7.17 -4.89 -10.45
CA ARG A 28 7.38 -4.51 -9.06
C ARG A 28 6.18 -3.74 -8.53
N PRO A 29 5.90 -3.76 -7.21
CA PRO A 29 4.90 -2.89 -6.62
C PRO A 29 5.27 -1.41 -6.76
N PRO A 30 4.26 -0.50 -6.77
CA PRO A 30 4.52 0.92 -6.71
C PRO A 30 5.18 1.29 -5.37
N ALA A 31 6.08 2.26 -5.43
CA ALA A 31 6.76 2.81 -4.27
C ALA A 31 6.15 4.16 -3.89
N PHE A 32 6.07 4.42 -2.60
CA PHE A 32 5.46 5.61 -2.01
C PHE A 32 6.39 6.17 -0.93
N GLU A 33 6.42 7.49 -0.79
CA GLU A 33 6.97 8.14 0.40
C GLU A 33 5.80 8.45 1.34
N ALA A 34 5.87 8.00 2.59
CA ALA A 34 4.83 8.32 3.57
C ALA A 34 5.12 9.64 4.31
N ILE A 35 4.20 10.09 5.16
CA ILE A 35 4.36 11.35 5.92
C ILE A 35 5.55 11.36 6.88
N ASP A 36 6.07 10.18 7.25
CA ASP A 36 7.25 10.02 8.10
C ASP A 36 8.57 10.12 7.31
N GLY A 37 8.48 10.37 5.99
CA GLY A 37 9.62 10.50 5.08
C GLY A 37 10.28 9.16 4.74
N GLN A 38 9.72 8.03 5.15
CA GLN A 38 10.28 6.71 4.87
C GLN A 38 9.70 6.12 3.58
N PRO A 39 10.47 5.28 2.85
CA PRO A 39 10.01 4.60 1.65
C PRO A 39 9.15 3.39 1.98
N TYR A 40 8.02 3.27 1.30
CA TYR A 40 7.08 2.14 1.42
C TYR A 40 6.73 1.56 0.05
N THR A 41 6.37 0.28 0.06
CA THR A 41 5.70 -0.39 -1.06
C THR A 41 4.31 -0.85 -0.61
N VAL A 42 3.50 -1.43 -1.49
CA VAL A 42 2.17 -1.97 -1.14
C VAL A 42 2.02 -3.44 -1.56
N SER A 43 1.37 -4.23 -0.71
CA SER A 43 0.89 -5.58 -1.01
C SER A 43 -0.60 -5.67 -0.72
N ILE A 44 -1.33 -6.44 -1.54
CA ILE A 44 -2.75 -6.75 -1.31
C ILE A 44 -2.82 -8.07 -0.57
N GLU A 45 -3.21 -8.03 0.70
CA GLU A 45 -3.42 -9.23 1.48
C GLU A 45 -4.89 -9.62 1.51
N VAL A 46 -5.12 -10.93 1.42
CA VAL A 46 -6.47 -11.51 1.38
C VAL A 46 -6.52 -12.73 2.27
N GLU A 47 -7.36 -12.67 3.29
CA GLU A 47 -7.48 -13.68 4.33
C GLU A 47 -8.87 -14.27 4.38
N LYS A 48 -8.98 -15.52 4.83
CA LYS A 48 -10.26 -16.15 5.13
C LYS A 48 -10.71 -15.80 6.54
N THR A 49 -12.01 -15.61 6.71
CA THR A 49 -12.62 -15.37 8.02
C THR A 49 -13.60 -16.48 8.37
N GLY A 50 -14.10 -16.46 9.62
CA GLY A 50 -15.17 -17.34 10.08
C GLY A 50 -16.59 -16.90 9.66
N ASP A 51 -16.74 -15.75 8.99
CA ASP A 51 -18.05 -15.29 8.53
C ASP A 51 -18.48 -16.05 7.27
N LEU A 52 -19.54 -16.84 7.36
CA LEU A 52 -20.01 -17.65 6.23
C LEU A 52 -20.64 -16.84 5.09
N ARG A 53 -21.05 -15.58 5.34
CA ARG A 53 -21.62 -14.69 4.32
C ARG A 53 -20.52 -13.88 3.62
N GLU A 54 -19.50 -13.48 4.37
CA GLU A 54 -18.34 -12.75 3.86
C GLU A 54 -17.03 -13.45 4.26
N PRO A 55 -16.77 -14.67 3.71
CA PRO A 55 -15.70 -15.55 4.15
C PRO A 55 -14.30 -15.04 3.84
N VAL A 56 -14.18 -13.93 3.10
CA VAL A 56 -12.90 -13.39 2.69
C VAL A 56 -12.85 -11.90 3.00
N VAL A 57 -11.74 -11.46 3.60
CA VAL A 57 -11.42 -10.05 3.83
C VAL A 57 -10.17 -9.65 3.07
N GLY A 58 -10.05 -8.38 2.73
CA GLY A 58 -8.86 -7.81 2.13
C GLY A 58 -8.45 -6.49 2.76
N TYR A 59 -7.14 -6.27 2.79
CA TYR A 59 -6.50 -5.07 3.32
C TYR A 59 -5.16 -4.85 2.59
N LEU A 60 -4.54 -3.71 2.82
CA LEU A 60 -3.24 -3.37 2.30
C LEU A 60 -2.19 -3.48 3.40
N VAL A 61 -1.07 -4.14 3.07
CA VAL A 61 0.14 -4.11 3.88
C VAL A 61 1.14 -3.20 3.18
N PHE A 62 1.78 -2.33 3.96
CA PHE A 62 2.78 -1.39 3.49
C PHE A 62 4.14 -1.72 4.09
N PRO A 63 4.99 -2.53 3.42
CA PRO A 63 6.35 -2.75 3.87
C PRO A 63 7.16 -1.46 3.84
N ARG A 64 7.77 -1.12 4.98
CA ARG A 64 8.71 -0.01 5.13
C ARG A 64 10.11 -0.48 4.77
N TRP A 65 10.75 0.21 3.84
CA TRP A 65 12.11 -0.09 3.42
C TRP A 65 13.12 0.74 4.21
N ALA A 66 14.32 0.19 4.40
CA ALA A 66 15.46 1.01 4.80
C ALA A 66 15.70 2.09 3.75
N GLU A 67 16.16 3.28 4.16
CA GLU A 67 16.53 4.37 3.23
C GLU A 67 17.57 3.93 2.19
N THR A 68 18.42 2.96 2.53
CA THR A 68 19.40 2.36 1.63
C THR A 68 18.79 1.45 0.56
N GLY A 69 17.50 1.12 0.67
CA GLY A 69 16.80 0.15 -0.18
C GLY A 69 17.21 -1.31 0.06
N LEU A 70 18.07 -1.59 1.05
CA LEU A 70 18.68 -2.91 1.24
C LEU A 70 17.78 -3.94 1.96
N GLY A 71 16.55 -3.56 2.33
CA GLY A 71 15.59 -4.50 2.90
C GLY A 71 14.41 -3.82 3.58
N ILE A 72 13.44 -4.66 3.98
CA ILE A 72 12.26 -4.26 4.75
C ILE A 72 12.64 -4.18 6.23
N VAL A 73 12.36 -3.04 6.87
CA VAL A 73 12.69 -2.72 8.28
C VAL A 73 11.45 -2.56 9.15
N GLY A 74 10.27 -2.88 8.61
CA GLY A 74 8.99 -2.81 9.30
C GLY A 74 7.84 -2.83 8.30
N HIS A 75 6.62 -2.71 8.79
CA HIS A 75 5.44 -2.47 7.96
C HIS A 75 4.36 -1.77 8.78
N VAL A 76 3.41 -1.17 8.08
CA VAL A 76 2.12 -0.76 8.64
C VAL A 76 1.00 -1.35 7.79
N GLU A 77 -0.20 -1.44 8.34
CA GLU A 77 -1.34 -2.05 7.66
C GLU A 77 -2.54 -1.10 7.62
N SER A 78 -3.34 -1.21 6.56
CA SER A 78 -4.69 -0.65 6.57
C SER A 78 -5.60 -1.51 7.46
N PRO A 79 -6.74 -0.98 7.92
CA PRO A 79 -7.83 -1.82 8.37
C PRO A 79 -8.34 -2.72 7.23
N VAL A 80 -9.27 -3.63 7.53
CA VAL A 80 -10.03 -4.34 6.50
C VAL A 80 -10.76 -3.32 5.62
N LEU A 81 -10.44 -3.31 4.33
CA LEU A 81 -11.04 -2.43 3.33
C LEU A 81 -12.16 -3.13 2.56
N TRP A 82 -12.04 -4.45 2.38
CA TRP A 82 -12.95 -5.22 1.55
C TRP A 82 -13.41 -6.49 2.24
N ARG A 83 -14.68 -6.81 2.05
CA ARG A 83 -15.30 -8.09 2.42
C ARG A 83 -15.93 -8.73 1.18
N ALA A 84 -15.72 -10.01 0.95
CA ALA A 84 -16.13 -10.68 -0.28
C ALA A 84 -16.49 -12.15 -0.06
N ALA A 85 -17.27 -12.69 -1.00
CA ALA A 85 -17.46 -14.13 -1.13
C ALA A 85 -16.20 -14.86 -1.63
N THR A 86 -15.32 -14.18 -2.39
CA THR A 86 -14.15 -14.80 -3.02
C THR A 86 -12.92 -13.90 -3.00
N ARG A 87 -11.74 -14.52 -3.08
CA ARG A 87 -10.46 -13.80 -3.26
C ARG A 87 -10.47 -12.94 -4.52
N GLY A 88 -11.03 -13.43 -5.62
CA GLY A 88 -11.13 -12.68 -6.87
C GLY A 88 -11.91 -11.37 -6.73
N GLY A 89 -13.01 -11.37 -5.95
CA GLY A 89 -13.77 -10.15 -5.67
C GLY A 89 -12.99 -9.11 -4.85
N VAL A 90 -12.10 -9.55 -3.95
CA VAL A 90 -11.17 -8.65 -3.26
C VAL A 90 -10.15 -8.10 -4.25
N MET A 91 -9.48 -8.95 -5.02
CA MET A 91 -8.43 -8.54 -5.96
C MET A 91 -8.97 -7.56 -7.02
N GLN A 92 -10.18 -7.77 -7.52
CA GLN A 92 -10.82 -6.85 -8.47
C GLN A 92 -11.01 -5.45 -7.86
N ARG A 93 -11.52 -5.36 -6.62
CA ARG A 93 -11.74 -4.07 -5.96
C ARG A 93 -10.45 -3.40 -5.52
N ALA A 94 -9.48 -4.18 -5.05
CA ALA A 94 -8.15 -3.67 -4.74
C ALA A 94 -7.44 -3.16 -6.00
N GLY A 95 -7.59 -3.86 -7.13
CA GLY A 95 -7.04 -3.44 -8.41
C GLY A 95 -7.65 -2.14 -8.95
N ALA A 96 -8.90 -1.85 -8.65
CA ALA A 96 -9.57 -0.61 -9.04
C ALA A 96 -9.22 0.60 -8.15
N LEU A 97 -8.40 0.40 -7.10
CA LEU A 97 -8.01 1.47 -6.20
C LEU A 97 -6.99 2.39 -6.86
N GLU A 98 -7.26 3.69 -6.90
CA GLU A 98 -6.32 4.70 -7.41
C GLU A 98 -5.05 4.75 -6.54
N LEU A 99 -3.88 4.94 -7.16
CA LEU A 99 -2.60 5.05 -6.46
C LEU A 99 -2.58 6.23 -5.47
N THR A 100 -3.30 7.31 -5.77
CA THR A 100 -3.48 8.45 -4.85
C THR A 100 -4.24 8.06 -3.58
N GLU A 101 -5.20 7.15 -3.70
CA GLU A 101 -5.94 6.60 -2.56
C GLU A 101 -5.10 5.61 -1.77
N VAL A 102 -4.26 4.81 -2.45
CA VAL A 102 -3.25 3.96 -1.80
C VAL A 102 -2.31 4.81 -0.94
N GLN A 103 -1.81 5.94 -1.48
CA GLN A 103 -0.98 6.89 -0.74
C GLN A 103 -1.70 7.48 0.48
N ARG A 104 -2.99 7.82 0.34
CA ARG A 104 -3.80 8.33 1.45
C ARG A 104 -3.92 7.29 2.57
N LEU A 105 -4.21 6.03 2.23
CA LEU A 105 -4.33 4.92 3.18
C LEU A 105 -3.01 4.60 3.88
N LEU A 106 -1.88 4.68 3.17
CA LEU A 106 -0.55 4.55 3.76
C LEU A 106 -0.32 5.61 4.84
N ASN A 107 -0.58 6.88 4.52
CA ASN A 107 -0.39 7.99 5.45
C ASN A 107 -1.26 7.84 6.71
N GLU A 108 -2.50 7.38 6.57
CA GLU A 108 -3.34 7.06 7.73
C GLU A 108 -2.79 5.88 8.55
N ALA A 109 -2.24 4.86 7.91
CA ALA A 109 -1.65 3.71 8.61
C ALA A 109 -0.43 4.10 9.43
N VAL A 110 0.46 4.94 8.88
CA VAL A 110 1.61 5.50 9.59
C VAL A 110 1.15 6.33 10.80
N LEU A 111 0.14 7.19 10.64
CA LEU A 111 -0.42 7.98 11.75
C LEU A 111 -0.99 7.10 12.87
N ARG A 112 -1.70 6.01 12.52
CA ARG A 112 -2.21 5.05 13.52
C ARG A 112 -1.08 4.31 14.25
N GLY A 113 -0.07 3.85 13.51
CA GLY A 113 1.08 3.14 14.06
C GLY A 113 1.89 4.00 15.03
N ALA A 114 2.16 5.26 14.66
CA ALA A 114 2.85 6.21 15.53
C ALA A 114 2.08 6.48 16.84
N GLY A 115 0.75 6.51 16.79
CA GLY A 115 -0.10 6.63 17.99
C GLY A 115 -0.02 5.41 18.92
N ALA A 116 0.10 4.20 18.36
CA ALA A 116 0.22 2.96 19.14
C ALA A 116 1.60 2.84 19.83
N ASP A 117 2.69 3.22 19.15
CA ASP A 117 4.04 3.20 19.70
C ASP A 117 4.23 4.16 20.89
N VAL A 118 3.58 5.32 20.86
CA VAL A 118 3.61 6.29 21.96
C VAL A 118 2.83 5.79 23.18
N ALA A 119 1.71 5.09 22.97
CA ALA A 119 0.93 4.50 24.06
C ALA A 119 1.68 3.33 24.74
N GLY A 120 2.35 2.47 23.96
CA GLY A 120 3.12 1.34 24.47
C GLY A 120 4.35 1.73 25.30
N ARG A 121 4.98 2.88 24.99
CA ARG A 121 6.17 3.38 25.73
C ARG A 121 5.83 4.05 27.07
N ARG A 122 4.55 4.26 27.36
CA ARG A 122 4.05 4.93 28.57
C ARG A 122 3.50 3.95 29.63
N SER A 123 3.64 2.64 29.42
CA SER A 123 3.16 1.57 30.31
C SER A 123 4.29 0.94 31.12
#